data_AF-A0A956AGN7-F1
#
_entry.id   AF-A0A956AGN7-F1
#
_cell.length_a   1.000
_cell.length_b   1.000
_cell.length_c   1.000
_cell.angle_alpha   90.00
_cell.angle_beta   90.00
_cell.angle_gamma   90.00
#
_symmetry.space_group_name_H-M   'P 1'
#
loop_
_entity.id
_entity.type
_entity.pdbx_description
1 polymer ?
#
loop_
_entity_poly.entity_id
_entity_poly.type
_entity_poly.pdbx_seq_one_letter_code
_entity_poly.pdbx_strand_id
1 'polypeptide(L)'
;MLPRVRARLPLIALGLLLALTTFAGVRGLDFGRHWDERHLVGQAHQALRSKLLLPRSYHYPSMSFWLATTGLALGDVPEKLESPSLRPDGQRTATAPAPALPGDPVLRIRLIFLLFSSLIGLWTYLAARAAELARWPAVFAAAGVATSFELGYHQRWIAPDAVMAQLGALALWLLLRARGDRRWLLAGAVAAGLCCGAKYTGGIFLFGALGVAWAATRGQGRWRVVGTLAATAALFGAGYLLRTPGTLRDYGRFLHHLSYELAHYAKGHGSYSVPDTSTHLAKMGAWLGGAALSPWPAVAWAWAALALLVLGLTLRRGPRWLLPVLPLAYL
;
A
#
# COMPACT_ATOMS: atom_id res chain seq x y z
N MET A 1 -7.16 14.74 -38.24
CA MET A 1 -7.75 14.13 -37.02
C MET A 1 -6.84 13.10 -36.31
N LEU A 2 -5.62 12.82 -36.79
CA LEU A 2 -4.80 11.66 -36.35
C LEU A 2 -3.84 11.87 -35.14
N PRO A 3 -3.23 13.05 -34.88
CA PRO A 3 -2.25 13.19 -33.78
C PRO A 3 -2.88 13.22 -32.38
N ARG A 4 -4.04 13.89 -32.24
CA ARG A 4 -4.73 14.03 -30.94
C ARG A 4 -5.27 12.70 -30.42
N VAL A 5 -5.74 11.82 -31.31
CA VAL A 5 -6.21 10.47 -30.95
C VAL A 5 -5.04 9.60 -30.49
N ARG A 6 -3.94 9.56 -31.26
CA ARG A 6 -2.72 8.81 -30.88
C ARG A 6 -2.16 9.23 -29.53
N ALA A 7 -2.22 10.53 -29.19
CA ALA A 7 -1.78 11.02 -27.89
C ALA A 7 -2.64 10.50 -26.72
N ARG A 8 -3.92 10.19 -26.94
CA ARG A 8 -4.85 9.72 -25.90
C ARG A 8 -4.88 8.20 -25.72
N LEU A 9 -4.42 7.42 -26.69
CA LEU A 9 -4.41 5.95 -26.63
C LEU A 9 -3.79 5.38 -25.34
N PRO A 10 -2.64 5.88 -24.82
CA PRO A 10 -2.09 5.36 -23.58
C PRO A 10 -3.00 5.58 -22.35
N LEU A 11 -3.75 6.69 -22.32
CA LEU A 11 -4.68 6.97 -21.23
C LEU A 11 -5.92 6.08 -21.31
N ILE A 12 -6.40 5.78 -22.52
CA ILE A 12 -7.48 4.81 -22.74
C ILE A 12 -7.01 3.42 -22.29
N ALA A 13 -5.80 3.01 -22.69
CA ALA A 13 -5.21 1.74 -22.27
C ALA A 13 -5.06 1.65 -20.75
N LEU A 14 -4.62 2.72 -20.08
CA LEU A 14 -4.58 2.80 -18.62
C LEU A 14 -5.97 2.66 -18.00
N GLY A 15 -6.97 3.37 -18.52
CA GLY A 15 -8.35 3.26 -18.05
C GLY A 15 -8.91 1.85 -18.17
N LEU A 16 -8.68 1.20 -19.32
CA LEU A 16 -9.07 -0.20 -19.54
C LEU A 16 -8.34 -1.16 -18.61
N LEU A 17 -7.03 -0.97 -18.40
CA LEU A 17 -6.25 -1.77 -17.45
C LEU A 17 -6.83 -1.68 -16.03
N LEU A 18 -7.09 -0.46 -15.54
CA LEU A 18 -7.65 -0.25 -14.20
C LEU A 18 -9.06 -0.85 -14.09
N ALA A 19 -9.89 -0.71 -15.13
CA ALA A 19 -11.22 -1.31 -15.16
C ALA A 19 -11.16 -2.84 -15.15
N LEU A 20 -10.30 -3.45 -15.97
CA LEU A 20 -10.15 -4.91 -16.06
C LEU A 20 -9.62 -5.52 -14.78
N THR A 21 -8.58 -4.92 -14.19
CA THR A 21 -7.98 -5.39 -12.93
C THR A 21 -8.94 -5.26 -11.75
N THR A 22 -9.65 -4.13 -11.65
CA THR A 22 -10.72 -3.94 -10.66
C THR A 22 -11.84 -4.95 -10.87
N PHE A 23 -12.31 -5.13 -12.11
CA PHE A 23 -13.37 -6.09 -12.44
C PHE A 23 -12.97 -7.52 -12.07
N ALA A 24 -11.75 -7.96 -12.42
CA ALA A 24 -11.22 -9.26 -12.04
C ALA A 24 -11.16 -9.41 -10.50
N GLY A 25 -10.73 -8.37 -9.80
CA GLY A 25 -10.75 -8.31 -8.33
C GLY A 25 -12.16 -8.48 -7.76
N VAL A 26 -13.14 -7.77 -8.30
CA VAL A 26 -14.56 -7.83 -7.89
C VAL A 26 -15.11 -9.23 -8.08
N ARG A 27 -14.85 -9.85 -9.23
CA ARG A 27 -15.28 -11.23 -9.53
C ARG A 27 -14.68 -12.25 -8.57
N GLY A 28 -13.50 -11.96 -8.02
CA GLY A 28 -12.79 -12.81 -7.08
C GLY A 28 -12.88 -12.39 -5.62
N LEU A 29 -13.84 -11.56 -5.20
CA LEU A 29 -13.95 -11.07 -3.81
C LEU A 29 -14.31 -12.16 -2.79
N ASP A 30 -15.09 -13.17 -3.17
CA ASP A 30 -15.43 -14.32 -2.31
C ASP A 30 -14.50 -15.50 -2.64
N PHE A 31 -13.30 -15.49 -2.08
CA PHE A 31 -12.24 -16.47 -2.39
C PHE A 31 -11.57 -17.06 -1.13
N GLY A 32 -12.26 -17.04 0.01
CA GLY A 32 -11.80 -17.66 1.24
C GLY A 32 -11.78 -16.72 2.44
N ARG A 33 -10.87 -16.99 3.38
CA ARG A 33 -10.72 -16.29 4.66
C ARG A 33 -9.27 -15.86 4.87
N HIS A 34 -9.09 -14.72 5.52
CA HIS A 34 -7.77 -14.24 5.93
C HIS A 34 -7.77 -13.88 7.41
N TRP A 35 -6.68 -14.18 8.11
CA TRP A 35 -6.60 -14.08 9.57
C TRP A 35 -6.79 -12.65 10.09
N ASP A 36 -6.31 -11.66 9.34
CA ASP A 36 -6.43 -10.24 9.73
C ASP A 36 -7.86 -9.71 9.65
N GLU A 37 -8.73 -10.32 8.83
CA GLU A 37 -10.08 -9.81 8.59
C GLU A 37 -10.93 -9.90 9.85
N ARG A 38 -10.83 -11.02 10.56
CA ARG A 38 -11.55 -11.21 11.82
C ARG A 38 -11.15 -10.12 12.83
N HIS A 39 -9.87 -9.78 12.87
CA HIS A 39 -9.37 -8.74 13.76
C HIS A 39 -9.89 -7.36 13.37
N LEU A 40 -9.69 -6.94 12.11
CA LEU A 40 -10.05 -5.60 11.63
C LEU A 40 -11.56 -5.37 11.59
N VAL A 41 -12.35 -6.36 11.16
CA VAL A 41 -13.82 -6.29 11.18
C VAL A 41 -14.33 -6.26 12.62
N GLY A 42 -13.74 -7.05 13.51
CA GLY A 42 -14.08 -7.07 14.94
C GLY A 42 -13.88 -5.71 15.61
N GLN A 43 -12.74 -5.05 15.36
CA GLN A 43 -12.46 -3.70 15.85
C GLN A 43 -13.50 -2.68 15.34
N ALA A 44 -13.77 -2.69 14.03
CA ALA A 44 -14.73 -1.78 13.41
C ALA A 44 -16.14 -1.96 14.00
N HIS A 45 -16.58 -3.20 14.18
CA HIS A 45 -17.86 -3.52 14.79
C HIS A 45 -17.93 -3.07 16.26
N GLN A 46 -16.88 -3.30 17.05
CA GLN A 46 -16.81 -2.86 18.44
C GLN A 46 -16.86 -1.33 18.55
N ALA A 47 -16.15 -0.61 17.68
CA ALA A 47 -16.17 0.85 17.65
C ALA A 47 -17.57 1.41 17.38
N LEU A 48 -18.28 0.84 16.40
CA LEU A 48 -19.65 1.25 16.08
C LEU A 48 -20.63 0.94 17.22
N ARG A 49 -20.56 -0.27 17.82
CA ARG A 49 -21.45 -0.64 18.94
C ARG A 49 -21.21 0.18 20.20
N SER A 50 -19.95 0.45 20.53
CA SER A 50 -19.59 1.22 21.73
C SER A 50 -19.69 2.73 21.53
N LYS A 51 -19.95 3.21 20.30
CA LYS A 51 -19.91 4.63 19.90
C LYS A 51 -18.56 5.30 20.17
N LEU A 52 -17.50 4.52 20.39
CA LEU A 52 -16.14 4.99 20.57
C LEU A 52 -15.38 4.74 19.27
N LEU A 53 -15.19 5.78 18.45
CA LEU A 53 -14.47 5.71 17.18
C LEU A 53 -12.95 5.62 17.37
N LEU A 54 -12.49 4.58 18.04
CA LEU A 54 -11.10 4.19 18.21
C LEU A 54 -10.97 2.67 18.01
N PRO A 55 -9.89 2.17 17.38
CA PRO A 55 -9.74 0.74 17.10
C PRO A 55 -9.51 -0.11 18.36
N ARG A 56 -9.00 0.51 19.44
CA ARG A 56 -8.61 -0.11 20.73
C ARG A 56 -7.59 -1.24 20.65
N SER A 57 -7.15 -1.59 19.45
CA SER A 57 -5.97 -2.41 19.15
C SER A 57 -5.10 -1.66 18.14
N TYR A 58 -3.79 -1.66 18.39
CA TYR A 58 -2.80 -0.91 17.59
C TYR A 58 -1.67 -1.81 17.09
N HIS A 59 -1.94 -3.12 16.94
CA HIS A 59 -1.05 -4.06 16.23
C HIS A 59 -0.76 -3.59 14.81
N TYR A 60 -1.75 -2.91 14.20
CA TYR A 60 -1.58 -2.09 12.99
C TYR A 60 -2.01 -0.65 13.28
N PRO A 61 -1.47 0.34 12.54
CA PRO A 61 -2.02 1.68 12.55
C PRO A 61 -3.42 1.72 11.90
N SER A 62 -4.19 2.79 12.12
CA SER A 62 -5.66 2.68 12.06
C SER A 62 -6.30 2.92 10.69
N MET A 63 -5.54 3.05 9.59
CA MET A 63 -6.14 3.24 8.25
C MET A 63 -7.08 2.10 7.86
N SER A 64 -6.65 0.84 8.04
CA SER A 64 -7.47 -0.34 7.72
C SER A 64 -8.73 -0.41 8.59
N PHE A 65 -8.62 0.02 9.85
CA PHE A 65 -9.77 0.17 10.74
C PHE A 65 -10.79 1.19 10.19
N TRP A 66 -10.34 2.34 9.68
CA TRP A 66 -11.23 3.35 9.11
C TRP A 66 -11.94 2.85 7.85
N LEU A 67 -11.23 2.15 6.97
CA LEU A 67 -11.82 1.54 5.77
C LEU A 67 -12.86 0.47 6.14
N ALA A 68 -12.55 -0.39 7.12
CA ALA A 68 -13.49 -1.39 7.62
C ALA A 68 -14.72 -0.77 8.28
N THR A 69 -14.52 0.25 9.11
CA THR A 69 -15.60 1.01 9.76
C THR A 69 -16.50 1.69 8.74
N THR A 70 -15.91 2.25 7.67
CA THR A 70 -16.67 2.85 6.56
C THR A 70 -17.54 1.79 5.87
N GLY A 71 -16.99 0.60 5.59
CA GLY A 71 -17.77 -0.47 4.97
C GLY A 71 -18.93 -0.95 5.84
N LEU A 72 -18.73 -1.06 7.15
CA LEU A 72 -19.83 -1.38 8.07
C LEU A 72 -20.87 -0.26 8.14
N ALA A 73 -20.45 1.00 8.21
CA ALA A 73 -21.34 2.14 8.33
C ALA A 73 -22.18 2.42 7.07
N LEU A 74 -21.72 1.98 5.89
CA LEU A 74 -22.44 2.14 4.62
C LEU A 74 -23.60 1.15 4.41
N GLY A 75 -23.94 0.33 5.40
CA GLY A 75 -25.20 -0.40 5.39
C GLY A 75 -25.61 -0.83 6.78
N ASP A 76 -26.60 -1.71 6.87
CA ASP A 76 -27.13 -2.13 8.17
C ASP A 76 -26.04 -2.86 8.96
N VAL A 77 -25.78 -2.39 10.17
CA VAL A 77 -24.88 -3.07 11.12
C VAL A 77 -25.69 -4.22 11.70
N PRO A 78 -25.40 -5.48 11.33
CA PRO A 78 -26.17 -6.60 11.86
C PRO A 78 -25.93 -6.67 13.37
N GLU A 79 -27.01 -6.78 14.15
CA GLU A 79 -26.93 -6.86 15.62
C GLU A 79 -26.08 -8.07 16.08
N LYS A 80 -26.01 -9.10 15.23
CA LYS A 80 -25.07 -10.22 15.32
C LYS A 80 -24.31 -10.37 14.01
N LEU A 81 -23.02 -10.01 14.01
CA LEU A 81 -22.05 -10.45 12.99
C LEU A 81 -21.68 -11.93 13.23
N GLU A 82 -22.68 -12.81 13.19
CA GLU A 82 -22.47 -14.25 13.02
C GLU A 82 -22.42 -14.55 11.52
N SER A 83 -21.50 -13.90 10.79
CA SER A 83 -21.35 -14.21 9.38
C SER A 83 -20.89 -15.68 9.25
N PRO A 84 -21.59 -16.53 8.48
CA PRO A 84 -21.19 -17.94 8.26
C PRO A 84 -19.74 -18.07 7.74
N SER A 85 -19.24 -17.01 7.10
CA SER A 85 -17.87 -16.85 6.63
C SER A 85 -16.82 -16.67 7.74
N LEU A 86 -17.19 -16.53 9.02
CA LEU A 86 -16.27 -16.45 10.16
C LEU A 86 -16.29 -17.70 11.08
N ARG A 87 -17.12 -18.70 10.81
CA ARG A 87 -17.16 -19.95 11.59
C ARG A 87 -15.92 -20.82 11.32
N PRO A 88 -15.19 -21.32 12.34
CA PRO A 88 -13.93 -22.07 12.15
C PRO A 88 -14.02 -23.29 11.24
N ASP A 89 -15.19 -23.90 11.05
CA ASP A 89 -15.33 -25.12 10.27
C ASP A 89 -15.17 -24.88 8.76
N GLY A 90 -14.08 -25.42 8.23
CA GLY A 90 -13.61 -25.30 6.85
C GLY A 90 -14.34 -26.15 5.82
N GLN A 91 -15.63 -26.42 5.99
CA GLN A 91 -16.43 -27.14 5.00
C GLN A 91 -17.42 -26.19 4.32
N ARG A 92 -16.94 -25.43 3.33
CA ARG A 92 -17.79 -24.93 2.25
C ARG A 92 -17.60 -25.89 1.07
N THR A 93 -18.61 -26.70 0.81
CA THR A 93 -18.74 -27.52 -0.40
C THR A 93 -18.56 -26.64 -1.64
N ALA A 94 -17.76 -27.11 -2.60
CA ALA A 94 -17.39 -26.45 -3.84
C ALA A 94 -18.55 -26.40 -4.87
N THR A 95 -19.73 -25.94 -4.45
CA THR A 95 -20.83 -25.58 -5.36
C THR A 95 -20.84 -24.06 -5.48
N ALA A 96 -20.41 -23.56 -6.64
CA ALA A 96 -20.25 -22.13 -6.90
C ALA A 96 -21.56 -21.35 -6.68
N PRO A 97 -21.60 -20.31 -5.83
CA PRO A 97 -22.58 -19.26 -5.95
C PRO A 97 -22.03 -18.12 -6.81
N ALA A 98 -22.86 -17.62 -7.74
CA ALA A 98 -22.69 -16.33 -8.38
C ALA A 98 -22.72 -15.18 -7.32
N PRO A 99 -22.30 -13.94 -7.66
CA PRO A 99 -21.81 -12.97 -6.68
C PRO A 99 -22.96 -12.43 -5.83
N ALA A 100 -22.97 -12.72 -4.53
CA ALA A 100 -23.88 -12.06 -3.61
C ALA A 100 -23.22 -10.77 -3.06
N LEU A 101 -23.50 -9.64 -3.71
CA LEU A 101 -23.70 -8.37 -3.01
C LEU A 101 -25.08 -7.88 -3.50
N PRO A 102 -26.10 -7.94 -2.63
CA PRO A 102 -26.22 -7.01 -1.50
C PRO A 102 -26.52 -7.71 -0.17
N GLY A 103 -25.65 -7.56 0.83
CA GLY A 103 -25.95 -7.92 2.22
C GLY A 103 -24.75 -8.32 3.09
N ASP A 104 -23.72 -8.97 2.52
CA ASP A 104 -22.58 -9.42 3.32
C ASP A 104 -21.65 -8.23 3.68
N PRO A 105 -21.51 -7.88 4.98
CA PRO A 105 -20.67 -6.76 5.41
C PRO A 105 -19.19 -6.98 5.08
N VAL A 106 -18.70 -8.22 5.09
CA VAL A 106 -17.29 -8.55 4.81
C VAL A 106 -16.97 -8.30 3.35
N LEU A 107 -17.81 -8.78 2.42
CA LEU A 107 -17.61 -8.56 0.98
C LEU A 107 -17.68 -7.07 0.62
N ARG A 108 -18.53 -6.29 1.30
CA ARG A 108 -18.58 -4.83 1.12
C ARG A 108 -17.28 -4.16 1.58
N ILE A 109 -16.73 -4.56 2.73
CA ILE A 109 -15.45 -4.02 3.18
C ILE A 109 -14.32 -4.43 2.22
N ARG A 110 -14.28 -5.69 1.77
CA ARG A 110 -13.29 -6.14 0.77
C ARG A 110 -13.40 -5.34 -0.52
N LEU A 111 -14.60 -5.00 -0.98
CA LEU A 111 -14.80 -4.12 -2.14
C LEU A 111 -14.17 -2.74 -1.90
N ILE A 112 -14.33 -2.14 -0.71
CA ILE A 112 -13.70 -0.86 -0.38
C ILE A 112 -12.17 -0.97 -0.40
N PHE A 113 -11.61 -2.02 0.19
CA PHE A 113 -10.17 -2.27 0.17
C PHE A 113 -9.66 -2.44 -1.27
N LEU A 114 -10.35 -3.25 -2.07
CA LEU A 114 -10.04 -3.47 -3.49
C LEU A 114 -10.05 -2.15 -4.27
N LEU A 115 -11.13 -1.37 -4.19
CA LEU A 115 -11.25 -0.11 -4.92
C LEU A 115 -10.17 0.90 -4.48
N PHE A 116 -9.91 0.99 -3.18
CA PHE A 116 -8.88 1.86 -2.64
C PHE A 116 -7.47 1.45 -3.09
N SER A 117 -7.16 0.15 -3.02
CA SER A 117 -5.86 -0.41 -3.41
C SER A 117 -5.64 -0.43 -4.93
N SER A 118 -6.70 -0.53 -5.74
CA SER A 118 -6.59 -0.51 -7.21
C SER A 118 -6.03 0.81 -7.76
N LEU A 119 -6.07 1.89 -6.97
CA LEU A 119 -5.44 3.17 -7.31
C LEU A 119 -3.92 3.06 -7.49
N ILE A 120 -3.28 2.01 -6.98
CA ILE A 120 -1.84 1.78 -7.16
C ILE A 120 -1.42 1.78 -8.64
N GLY A 121 -2.24 1.25 -9.55
CA GLY A 121 -1.92 1.28 -10.99
C GLY A 121 -1.85 2.71 -11.54
N LEU A 122 -2.76 3.59 -11.09
CA LEU A 122 -2.74 5.01 -11.45
C LEU A 122 -1.48 5.69 -10.88
N TRP A 123 -1.17 5.45 -9.60
CA TRP A 123 0.00 6.06 -8.97
C TRP A 123 1.32 5.59 -9.58
N THR A 124 1.42 4.30 -9.93
CA THR A 124 2.59 3.76 -10.65
C THR A 124 2.74 4.39 -12.03
N TYR A 125 1.66 4.56 -12.79
CA TYR A 125 1.70 5.30 -14.04
C TYR A 125 2.22 6.73 -13.83
N LEU A 126 1.67 7.44 -12.85
CA LEU A 126 2.04 8.83 -12.57
C LEU A 126 3.48 8.95 -12.05
N ALA A 127 3.95 8.02 -11.22
CA ALA A 127 5.34 7.92 -10.78
C ALA A 127 6.29 7.69 -11.96
N ALA A 128 5.98 6.75 -12.84
CA ALA A 128 6.73 6.51 -14.08
C ALA A 128 6.80 7.76 -14.97
N ARG A 129 5.69 8.50 -15.08
CA ARG A 129 5.65 9.79 -15.81
C ARG A 129 6.47 10.88 -15.13
N ALA A 130 6.49 10.95 -13.79
CA ALA A 130 7.34 11.87 -13.04
C ALA A 130 8.84 11.51 -13.13
N ALA A 131 9.14 10.23 -13.36
CA ALA A 131 10.46 9.73 -13.74
C ALA A 131 10.77 9.89 -15.25
N GLU A 132 9.99 10.69 -15.99
CA GLU A 132 10.18 11.04 -17.40
C GLU A 132 10.09 9.87 -18.40
N LEU A 133 9.57 8.72 -17.97
CA LEU A 133 9.28 7.62 -18.91
C LEU A 133 8.19 8.03 -19.88
N ALA A 134 8.33 7.64 -21.16
CA ALA A 134 7.30 7.85 -22.18
C ALA A 134 5.96 7.21 -21.79
N ARG A 135 4.86 7.64 -22.41
CA ARG A 135 3.49 7.26 -21.97
C ARG A 135 3.26 5.76 -22.02
N TRP A 136 3.72 5.09 -23.07
CA TRP A 136 3.58 3.64 -23.21
C TRP A 136 4.40 2.86 -22.18
N PRO A 137 5.72 3.10 -22.00
CA PRO A 137 6.47 2.51 -20.88
C PRO A 137 5.83 2.72 -19.51
N ALA A 138 5.23 3.89 -19.26
CA ALA A 138 4.50 4.13 -18.00
C ALA A 138 3.23 3.28 -17.89
N VAL A 139 2.50 3.04 -18.98
CA VAL A 139 1.37 2.09 -19.01
C VAL A 139 1.86 0.66 -18.75
N PHE A 140 2.99 0.24 -19.34
CA PHE A 140 3.57 -1.07 -19.09
C PHE A 140 4.00 -1.26 -17.62
N ALA A 141 4.61 -0.24 -17.01
CA ALA A 141 4.94 -0.26 -15.58
C ALA A 141 3.69 -0.39 -14.70
N ALA A 142 2.65 0.39 -15.01
CA ALA A 142 1.36 0.28 -14.33
C ALA A 142 0.71 -1.09 -14.51
N ALA A 143 0.79 -1.67 -15.72
CA ALA A 143 0.29 -3.01 -16.01
C ALA A 143 1.00 -4.05 -15.15
N GLY A 144 2.34 -4.07 -15.13
CA GLY A 144 3.12 -5.02 -14.34
C GLY A 144 2.76 -5.02 -12.85
N VAL A 145 2.51 -3.84 -12.27
CA VAL A 145 2.05 -3.74 -10.87
C VAL A 145 0.59 -4.13 -10.73
N ALA A 146 -0.32 -3.56 -11.53
CA ALA A 146 -1.76 -3.78 -11.38
C ALA A 146 -2.19 -5.23 -11.69
N THR A 147 -1.42 -5.96 -12.50
CA THR A 147 -1.64 -7.38 -12.80
C THR A 147 -0.74 -8.32 -11.99
N SER A 148 0.04 -7.81 -11.03
CA SER A 148 0.84 -8.66 -10.14
C SER A 148 -0.06 -9.63 -9.39
N PHE A 149 0.36 -10.89 -9.34
CA PHE A 149 -0.35 -11.93 -8.60
C PHE A 149 -0.47 -11.61 -7.10
N GLU A 150 0.64 -11.19 -6.48
CA GLU A 150 0.70 -10.86 -5.06
C GLU A 150 -0.20 -9.67 -4.72
N LEU A 151 -0.11 -8.59 -5.50
CA LEU A 151 -1.01 -7.45 -5.31
C LEU A 151 -2.47 -7.86 -5.53
N GLY A 152 -2.73 -8.61 -6.59
CA GLY A 152 -4.06 -9.13 -6.94
C GLY A 152 -4.66 -9.98 -5.83
N TYR A 153 -3.84 -10.78 -5.14
CA TYR A 153 -4.20 -11.53 -3.95
C TYR A 153 -4.49 -10.61 -2.76
N HIS A 154 -3.55 -9.75 -2.37
CA HIS A 154 -3.66 -8.93 -1.16
C HIS A 154 -4.72 -7.83 -1.23
N GLN A 155 -5.00 -7.26 -2.40
CA GLN A 155 -5.98 -6.17 -2.53
C GLN A 155 -7.43 -6.59 -2.26
N ARG A 156 -7.71 -7.90 -2.25
CA ARG A 156 -9.05 -8.43 -2.00
C ARG A 156 -9.27 -8.81 -0.53
N TRP A 157 -8.24 -8.77 0.31
CA TRP A 157 -8.36 -9.04 1.74
C TRP A 157 -8.56 -7.75 2.53
N ILE A 158 -9.25 -7.85 3.67
CA ILE A 158 -9.28 -6.80 4.68
C ILE A 158 -7.95 -6.86 5.44
N ALA A 159 -6.89 -6.31 4.84
CA ALA A 159 -5.52 -6.36 5.33
C ALA A 159 -4.77 -5.06 5.00
N PRO A 160 -3.76 -4.65 5.80
CA PRO A 160 -3.06 -3.39 5.62
C PRO A 160 -2.11 -3.34 4.41
N ASP A 161 -1.66 -4.49 3.90
CA ASP A 161 -0.57 -4.59 2.92
C ASP A 161 -0.83 -3.85 1.61
N ALA A 162 -1.95 -4.14 0.94
CA ALA A 162 -2.30 -3.49 -0.32
C ALA A 162 -2.66 -2.00 -0.13
N VAL A 163 -3.15 -1.63 1.06
CA VAL A 163 -3.44 -0.24 1.45
C VAL A 163 -2.13 0.54 1.61
N MET A 164 -1.13 -0.05 2.28
CA MET A 164 0.21 0.52 2.39
C MET A 164 0.86 0.62 1.00
N ALA A 165 0.81 -0.43 0.18
CA ALA A 165 1.43 -0.45 -1.14
C ALA A 165 0.94 0.68 -2.04
N GLN A 166 -0.39 0.92 -2.11
CA GLN A 166 -0.94 1.99 -2.94
C GLN A 166 -0.55 3.39 -2.43
N LEU A 167 -0.52 3.59 -1.10
CA LEU A 167 -0.08 4.86 -0.49
C LEU A 167 1.44 5.08 -0.67
N GLY A 168 2.23 4.01 -0.67
CA GLY A 168 3.65 4.06 -1.01
C GLY A 168 3.87 4.51 -2.46
N ALA A 169 3.07 3.97 -3.40
CA ALA A 169 3.12 4.41 -4.80
C ALA A 169 2.68 5.88 -4.97
N LEU A 170 1.67 6.33 -4.21
CA LEU A 170 1.28 7.75 -4.15
C LEU A 170 2.42 8.63 -3.61
N ALA A 171 3.03 8.25 -2.49
CA ALA A 171 4.17 8.96 -1.90
C ALA A 171 5.33 9.04 -2.91
N LEU A 172 5.66 7.92 -3.55
CA LEU A 172 6.68 7.85 -4.59
C LEU A 172 6.40 8.82 -5.74
N TRP A 173 5.19 8.83 -6.29
CA TRP A 173 4.83 9.77 -7.37
C TRP A 173 5.03 11.23 -6.94
N LEU A 174 4.52 11.61 -5.77
CA LEU A 174 4.61 12.99 -5.26
C LEU A 174 6.06 13.41 -5.01
N LEU A 175 6.87 12.53 -4.42
CA LEU A 175 8.30 12.78 -4.19
C LEU A 175 9.10 12.90 -5.49
N LEU A 176 8.81 12.06 -6.49
CA LEU A 176 9.41 12.17 -7.83
C LEU A 176 9.01 13.48 -8.53
N ARG A 177 7.81 13.99 -8.25
CA ARG A 177 7.31 15.24 -8.83
C ARG A 177 7.94 16.49 -8.19
N ALA A 178 8.53 16.37 -7.00
CA ALA A 178 9.04 17.48 -6.20
C ALA A 178 10.28 18.21 -6.74
N ARG A 179 10.72 17.94 -7.99
CA ARG A 179 11.88 18.54 -8.65
C ARG A 179 11.89 20.08 -8.57
N GLY A 180 12.43 20.62 -7.48
CA GLY A 180 12.45 22.06 -7.19
C GLY A 180 11.14 22.64 -6.66
N ASP A 181 10.05 21.87 -6.58
CA ASP A 181 8.75 22.35 -6.11
C ASP A 181 8.41 21.78 -4.73
N ARG A 182 8.48 22.68 -3.74
CA ARG A 182 8.23 22.38 -2.32
C ARG A 182 6.83 21.85 -2.08
N ARG A 183 5.82 22.22 -2.86
CA ARG A 183 4.43 21.78 -2.63
C ARG A 183 4.30 20.26 -2.77
N TRP A 184 4.93 19.71 -3.80
CA TRP A 184 4.95 18.25 -4.04
C TRP A 184 5.78 17.51 -2.99
N LEU A 185 6.90 18.08 -2.52
CA LEU A 185 7.66 17.50 -1.39
C LEU A 185 6.79 17.38 -0.14
N LEU A 186 6.10 18.46 0.23
CA LEU A 186 5.25 18.49 1.42
C LEU A 186 4.05 17.54 1.26
N ALA A 187 3.42 17.49 0.08
CA ALA A 187 2.37 16.51 -0.21
C ALA A 187 2.89 15.06 -0.16
N GLY A 188 4.09 14.80 -0.67
CA GLY A 188 4.75 13.50 -0.60
C GLY A 188 5.06 13.08 0.84
N ALA A 189 5.45 14.02 1.71
CA ALA A 189 5.64 13.77 3.13
C ALA A 189 4.33 13.36 3.83
N VAL A 190 3.23 14.05 3.54
CA VAL A 190 1.89 13.66 4.04
C VAL A 190 1.50 12.27 3.55
N ALA A 191 1.69 11.97 2.26
CA ALA A 191 1.40 10.65 1.71
C ALA A 191 2.27 9.53 2.32
N ALA A 192 3.56 9.81 2.60
CA ALA A 192 4.43 8.90 3.34
C ALA A 192 3.92 8.67 4.77
N GLY A 193 3.43 9.71 5.45
CA GLY A 193 2.78 9.59 6.75
C GLY A 193 1.51 8.74 6.70
N LEU A 194 0.66 8.93 5.68
CA LEU A 194 -0.52 8.11 5.44
C LEU A 194 -0.14 6.63 5.17
N CYS A 195 0.94 6.40 4.42
CA CYS A 195 1.49 5.05 4.16
C CYS A 195 1.90 4.37 5.47
N CYS A 196 2.63 5.08 6.35
CA CYS A 196 2.94 4.62 7.71
C CYS A 196 1.66 4.38 8.53
N GLY A 197 0.64 5.22 8.35
CA GLY A 197 -0.69 5.06 8.96
C GLY A 197 -1.49 3.85 8.46
N ALA A 198 -1.08 3.23 7.36
CA ALA A 198 -1.63 1.96 6.88
C ALA A 198 -0.89 0.75 7.43
N LYS A 199 0.44 0.81 7.52
CA LYS A 199 1.28 -0.21 8.16
C LYS A 199 2.58 0.44 8.63
N TYR A 200 3.07 0.11 9.82
CA TYR A 200 4.27 0.76 10.39
C TYR A 200 5.51 0.67 9.50
N THR A 201 5.66 -0.42 8.74
CA THR A 201 6.73 -0.60 7.75
C THR A 201 6.68 0.44 6.62
N GLY A 202 5.52 1.03 6.34
CA GLY A 202 5.38 2.18 5.43
C GLY A 202 6.10 3.44 5.91
N GLY A 203 6.53 3.49 7.18
CA GLY A 203 7.37 4.56 7.72
C GLY A 203 8.71 4.74 7.01
N ILE A 204 9.17 3.72 6.27
CA ILE A 204 10.39 3.78 5.43
C ILE A 204 10.37 4.97 4.44
N PHE A 205 9.19 5.40 3.98
CA PHE A 205 9.07 6.53 3.04
C PHE A 205 9.43 7.88 3.67
N LEU A 206 9.55 7.99 5.00
CA LEU A 206 10.08 9.19 5.65
C LEU A 206 11.52 9.45 5.18
N PHE A 207 12.37 8.42 5.09
CA PHE A 207 13.75 8.58 4.65
C PHE A 207 13.83 9.09 3.22
N GLY A 208 12.96 8.61 2.33
CA GLY A 208 12.87 9.13 0.97
C GLY A 208 12.42 10.59 0.91
N ALA A 209 11.42 10.97 1.72
CA ALA A 209 10.98 12.35 1.81
C ALA A 209 12.09 13.28 2.35
N LEU A 210 12.80 12.87 3.40
CA LEU A 210 13.93 13.61 3.96
C LEU A 210 15.11 13.68 2.98
N GLY A 211 15.38 12.62 2.24
CA GLY A 211 16.41 12.58 1.20
C GLY A 211 16.13 13.57 0.06
N VAL A 212 14.88 13.66 -0.39
CA VAL A 212 14.44 14.67 -1.39
C VAL A 212 14.52 16.08 -0.82
N ALA A 213 14.07 16.27 0.43
CA ALA A 213 14.16 17.56 1.12
C ALA A 213 15.62 18.05 1.24
N TRP A 214 16.53 17.17 1.64
CA TRP A 214 17.96 17.44 1.70
C TRP A 214 18.52 17.76 0.31
N ALA A 215 18.26 16.91 -0.69
CA ALA A 215 18.75 17.12 -2.05
C ALA A 215 18.30 18.46 -2.65
N ALA A 216 17.06 18.87 -2.37
CA ALA A 216 16.49 20.14 -2.83
C ALA A 216 17.06 21.38 -2.12
N THR A 217 17.70 21.21 -0.96
CA THR A 217 18.13 22.34 -0.10
C THR A 217 19.63 22.35 0.25
N ARG A 218 20.40 21.29 0.01
CA ARG A 218 21.80 21.13 0.44
C ARG A 218 22.80 22.20 -0.03
N GLY A 219 22.45 23.02 -1.03
CA GLY A 219 23.25 24.16 -1.49
C GLY A 219 22.75 25.52 -0.99
N GLN A 220 21.77 25.53 -0.08
CA GLN A 220 21.15 26.73 0.48
C GLN A 220 21.64 26.95 1.92
N GLY A 221 21.27 28.09 2.54
CA GLY A 221 21.66 28.38 3.92
C GLY A 221 21.13 27.35 4.93
N ARG A 222 21.92 27.09 5.99
CA ARG A 222 21.65 26.05 7.02
C ARG A 222 20.21 26.04 7.54
N TRP A 223 19.63 27.22 7.79
CA TRP A 223 18.28 27.35 8.35
C TRP A 223 17.19 26.93 7.37
N ARG A 224 17.42 27.10 6.06
CA ARG A 224 16.49 26.66 5.03
C ARG A 224 16.48 25.15 4.90
N VAL A 225 17.66 24.52 5.04
CA VAL A 225 17.80 23.06 5.09
C VAL A 225 17.06 22.50 6.31
N VAL A 226 17.42 22.96 7.51
CA VAL A 226 16.79 22.52 8.76
C VAL A 226 15.29 22.75 8.75
N GLY A 227 14.82 23.93 8.34
CA GLY A 227 13.40 24.25 8.26
C GLY A 227 12.63 23.37 7.27
N THR A 228 13.25 22.97 6.15
CA THR A 228 12.61 22.09 5.16
C THR A 228 12.55 20.64 5.67
N LEU A 229 13.63 20.14 6.30
CA LEU A 229 13.64 18.83 6.92
C LEU A 229 12.62 18.73 8.06
N ALA A 230 12.57 19.74 8.94
CA ALA A 230 11.62 19.82 10.04
C ALA A 230 10.18 19.86 9.54
N ALA A 231 9.87 20.69 8.53
CA ALA A 231 8.54 20.74 7.93
C ALA A 231 8.14 19.40 7.27
N THR A 232 9.09 18.72 6.63
CA THR A 232 8.88 17.40 6.02
C THR A 232 8.55 16.35 7.08
N ALA A 233 9.34 16.28 8.16
CA ALA A 233 9.11 15.37 9.27
C ALA A 233 7.79 15.66 9.99
N ALA A 234 7.47 16.94 10.22
CA ALA A 234 6.23 17.36 10.86
C ALA A 234 5.00 16.97 10.03
N LEU A 235 5.03 17.17 8.70
CA LEU A 235 3.92 16.78 7.82
C LEU A 235 3.79 15.27 7.64
N PHE A 236 4.89 14.52 7.67
CA PHE A 236 4.86 13.08 7.78
C PHE A 236 4.15 12.65 9.08
N GLY A 237 4.55 13.22 10.22
CA GLY A 237 3.92 12.96 11.51
C GLY A 237 2.43 13.30 11.50
N ALA A 238 2.04 14.44 10.89
CA ALA A 238 0.65 14.84 10.73
C ALA A 238 -0.14 13.85 9.87
N GLY A 239 0.41 13.38 8.75
CA GLY A 239 -0.21 12.37 7.89
C GLY A 239 -0.45 11.04 8.63
N TYR A 240 0.53 10.60 9.43
CA TYR A 240 0.40 9.41 10.28
C TYR A 240 -0.68 9.60 11.36
N LEU A 241 -0.63 10.71 12.10
CA LEU A 241 -1.56 10.99 13.20
C LEU A 241 -2.99 11.21 12.73
N LEU A 242 -3.19 11.72 11.51
CA LEU A 242 -4.51 11.85 10.90
C LEU A 242 -5.22 10.50 10.79
N ARG A 243 -4.48 9.42 10.52
CA ARG A 243 -5.04 8.06 10.41
C ARG A 243 -4.91 7.25 11.67
N THR A 244 -3.97 7.59 12.55
CA THR A 244 -3.71 6.87 13.81
C THR A 244 -3.78 7.82 15.01
N PRO A 245 -4.91 8.51 15.26
CA PRO A 245 -5.02 9.46 16.38
C PRO A 245 -4.95 8.77 17.74
N GLY A 246 -5.18 7.45 17.79
CA GLY A 246 -5.03 6.63 18.99
C GLY A 246 -3.60 6.63 19.56
N THR A 247 -2.58 6.95 18.75
CA THR A 247 -1.21 7.17 19.27
C THR A 247 -1.18 8.28 20.32
N LEU A 248 -2.02 9.31 20.21
CA LEU A 248 -2.10 10.37 21.22
C LEU A 248 -3.22 10.13 22.22
N ARG A 249 -4.40 9.71 21.73
CA ARG A 249 -5.63 9.61 22.56
C ARG A 249 -5.69 8.36 23.43
N ASP A 250 -4.95 7.31 23.07
CA ASP A 250 -4.96 6.00 23.73
C ASP A 250 -3.51 5.48 23.87
N TYR A 251 -2.62 6.40 24.25
CA TYR A 251 -1.17 6.21 24.21
C TYR A 251 -0.70 4.95 24.97
N GLY A 252 -1.27 4.68 26.15
CA GLY A 252 -0.92 3.50 26.93
C GLY A 252 -1.20 2.18 26.20
N ARG A 253 -2.37 2.03 25.55
CA ARG A 253 -2.66 0.84 24.74
C ARG A 253 -1.85 0.80 23.47
N PHE A 254 -1.60 1.96 22.86
CA PHE A 254 -0.75 2.07 21.67
C PHE A 254 0.65 1.53 21.97
N LEU A 255 1.31 2.02 23.04
CA LEU A 255 2.62 1.53 23.44
C LEU A 255 2.62 0.05 23.77
N HIS A 256 1.59 -0.42 24.50
CA HIS A 256 1.49 -1.83 24.85
C HIS A 256 1.44 -2.73 23.60
N HIS A 257 0.54 -2.46 22.65
CA HIS A 257 0.45 -3.27 21.42
C HIS A 257 1.68 -3.13 20.52
N LEU A 258 2.26 -1.92 20.41
CA LEU A 258 3.50 -1.73 19.65
C LEU A 258 4.65 -2.53 20.27
N SER A 259 4.79 -2.50 21.60
CA SER A 259 5.81 -3.28 22.30
C SER A 259 5.60 -4.79 22.14
N TYR A 260 4.34 -5.24 22.15
CA TYR A 260 3.99 -6.62 21.85
C TYR A 260 4.42 -7.02 20.43
N GLU A 261 4.09 -6.22 19.41
CA GLU A 261 4.49 -6.50 18.02
C GLU A 261 6.01 -6.54 17.86
N LEU A 262 6.73 -5.58 18.47
CA LEU A 262 8.20 -5.57 18.45
C LEU A 262 8.77 -6.85 19.10
N ALA A 263 8.25 -7.27 20.24
CA ALA A 263 8.67 -8.48 20.93
C ALA A 263 8.30 -9.75 20.15
N HIS A 264 7.13 -9.77 19.51
CA HIS A 264 6.62 -10.87 18.69
C HIS A 264 7.51 -11.07 17.46
N TYR A 265 7.77 -10.01 16.70
CA TYR A 265 8.64 -10.09 15.52
C TYR A 265 10.11 -10.35 15.89
N ALA A 266 10.59 -9.90 17.05
CA ALA A 266 11.94 -10.22 17.52
C ALA A 266 12.13 -11.71 17.84
N LYS A 267 11.09 -12.41 18.29
CA LYS A 267 11.13 -13.86 18.57
C LYS A 267 10.80 -14.71 17.34
N GLY A 268 10.30 -14.08 16.28
CA GLY A 268 9.84 -14.74 15.07
C GLY A 268 8.33 -14.96 15.03
N HIS A 269 7.78 -14.97 13.81
CA HIS A 269 6.38 -15.21 13.50
C HIS A 269 6.12 -16.67 13.07
N GLY A 270 6.34 -17.63 13.96
CA GLY A 270 6.13 -19.06 13.68
C GLY A 270 6.95 -19.54 12.47
N SER A 271 6.32 -20.29 11.56
CA SER A 271 6.94 -20.79 10.32
C SER A 271 7.29 -19.70 9.29
N TYR A 272 6.88 -18.45 9.54
CA TYR A 272 7.17 -17.31 8.67
C TYR A 272 8.43 -16.54 9.10
N SER A 273 9.10 -16.97 10.17
CA SER A 273 10.34 -16.36 10.66
C SER A 273 11.51 -16.71 9.75
N VAL A 274 12.38 -15.73 9.47
CA VAL A 274 13.66 -15.95 8.80
C VAL A 274 14.77 -15.50 9.76
N PRO A 275 15.60 -16.42 10.29
CA PRO A 275 16.43 -16.14 11.46
C PRO A 275 17.65 -15.27 11.17
N ASP A 276 18.21 -15.32 9.96
CA ASP A 276 19.40 -14.54 9.59
C ASP A 276 19.15 -13.60 8.40
N THR A 277 19.86 -12.47 8.40
CA THR A 277 19.72 -11.41 7.39
C THR A 277 20.02 -11.93 5.98
N SER A 278 21.04 -12.76 5.80
CA SER A 278 21.41 -13.31 4.48
C SER A 278 20.30 -14.17 3.89
N THR A 279 19.72 -15.07 4.68
CA THR A 279 18.59 -15.90 4.26
C THR A 279 17.36 -15.04 3.99
N HIS A 280 17.14 -13.98 4.78
CA HIS A 280 16.04 -13.05 4.54
C HIS A 280 16.22 -12.34 3.19
N LEU A 281 17.40 -11.78 2.92
CA LEU A 281 17.72 -11.14 1.64
C LEU A 281 17.64 -12.12 0.47
N ALA A 282 18.12 -13.35 0.64
CA ALA A 282 18.01 -14.39 -0.38
C ALA A 282 16.54 -14.74 -0.68
N LYS A 283 15.70 -14.90 0.35
CA LYS A 283 14.26 -15.14 0.21
C LYS A 283 13.55 -13.96 -0.43
N MET A 284 13.89 -12.73 -0.06
CA MET A 284 13.37 -11.53 -0.71
C MET A 284 13.77 -11.45 -2.17
N GLY A 285 15.03 -11.72 -2.50
CA GLY A 285 15.52 -11.77 -3.88
C GLY A 285 14.82 -12.84 -4.70
N ALA A 286 14.67 -14.04 -4.15
CA ALA A 286 13.94 -15.14 -4.77
C ALA A 286 12.44 -14.81 -4.96
N TRP A 287 11.82 -14.13 -3.99
CA TRP A 287 10.42 -13.72 -4.08
C TRP A 287 10.22 -12.58 -5.11
N LEU A 288 11.01 -11.49 -5.01
CA LEU A 288 10.97 -10.38 -5.96
C LEU A 288 11.28 -10.83 -7.39
N GLY A 289 12.23 -11.75 -7.55
CA GLY A 289 12.64 -12.30 -8.83
C GLY A 289 11.67 -13.33 -9.38
N GLY A 290 11.25 -14.29 -8.56
CA GLY A 290 10.58 -15.52 -9.01
C GLY A 290 9.08 -15.62 -8.74
N ALA A 291 8.47 -14.70 -7.99
CA ALA A 291 7.06 -14.82 -7.58
C ALA A 291 6.27 -13.50 -7.63
N ALA A 292 6.88 -12.36 -7.28
CA ALA A 292 6.15 -11.12 -7.00
C ALA A 292 5.29 -10.62 -8.18
N LEU A 293 5.78 -10.78 -9.41
CA LEU A 293 5.14 -10.24 -10.61
C LEU A 293 4.30 -11.27 -11.38
N SER A 294 4.49 -12.57 -11.13
CA SER A 294 3.79 -13.64 -11.84
C SER A 294 3.80 -14.93 -11.03
N PRO A 295 2.72 -15.74 -11.07
CA PRO A 295 2.74 -17.07 -10.47
C PRO A 295 3.60 -18.06 -11.28
N TRP A 296 4.02 -17.67 -12.50
CA TRP A 296 4.90 -18.45 -13.37
C TRP A 296 6.35 -17.97 -13.19
N PRO A 297 7.25 -18.75 -12.56
CA PRO A 297 8.58 -18.26 -12.18
C PRO A 297 9.41 -17.71 -13.33
N ALA A 298 9.33 -18.33 -14.52
CA ALA A 298 10.04 -17.85 -15.71
C ALA A 298 9.57 -16.45 -16.13
N VAL A 299 8.27 -16.18 -16.06
CA VAL A 299 7.68 -14.88 -16.38
C VAL A 299 8.06 -13.84 -15.32
N ALA A 300 8.03 -14.22 -14.03
CA ALA A 300 8.45 -13.34 -12.94
C ALA A 300 9.92 -12.92 -13.10
N TRP A 301 10.83 -13.88 -13.37
CA TRP A 301 12.25 -13.59 -13.56
C TRP A 301 12.52 -12.71 -14.78
N ALA A 302 11.79 -12.93 -15.87
CA ALA A 302 11.88 -12.07 -17.06
C ALA A 302 11.49 -10.62 -16.74
N TRP A 303 10.42 -10.42 -15.97
CA TRP A 303 10.01 -9.10 -15.51
C TRP A 303 11.02 -8.46 -14.55
N ALA A 304 11.55 -9.23 -13.60
CA ALA A 304 12.55 -8.73 -12.66
C ALA A 304 13.84 -8.31 -13.38
N ALA A 305 14.32 -9.10 -14.34
CA ALA A 305 15.47 -8.76 -15.17
C ALA A 305 15.23 -7.49 -15.99
N LEU A 306 14.03 -7.33 -16.57
CA LEU A 306 13.65 -6.11 -17.29
C LEU A 306 13.60 -4.89 -16.35
N ALA A 307 13.03 -5.04 -15.15
CA ALA A 307 12.96 -3.98 -14.16
C ALA A 307 14.36 -3.53 -13.71
N LEU A 308 15.27 -4.47 -13.46
CA LEU A 308 16.67 -4.19 -13.11
C LEU A 308 17.43 -3.52 -14.26
N LEU A 309 17.22 -3.97 -15.50
CA LEU A 309 17.79 -3.34 -16.69
C LEU A 309 17.32 -1.89 -16.83
N VAL A 310 16.00 -1.65 -16.72
CA VAL A 310 15.42 -0.30 -16.78
C VAL A 310 15.94 0.57 -15.64
N LEU A 311 16.04 0.04 -14.42
CA LEU A 311 16.62 0.73 -13.28
C LEU A 311 18.07 1.11 -13.55
N GLY A 312 18.91 0.17 -14.01
CA GLY A 312 20.31 0.42 -14.34
C GLY A 312 20.49 1.46 -15.43
N LEU A 313 19.68 1.41 -16.50
CA LEU A 313 19.67 2.41 -17.56
C LEU A 313 19.21 3.79 -17.07
N THR A 314 18.21 3.81 -16.18
CA THR A 314 17.69 5.05 -15.58
C THR A 314 18.71 5.68 -14.64
N LEU A 315 19.39 4.89 -13.81
CA LEU A 315 20.44 5.38 -12.91
C LEU A 315 21.68 5.88 -13.67
N ARG A 316 21.97 5.32 -14.86
CA ARG A 316 23.06 5.79 -15.72
C ARG A 316 22.75 7.13 -16.42
N ARG A 317 21.50 7.34 -16.83
CA ARG A 317 21.07 8.54 -17.57
C ARG A 317 20.51 9.64 -16.67
N GLY A 318 20.03 9.25 -15.50
CA GLY A 318 19.23 10.07 -14.62
C GLY A 318 20.03 10.64 -13.45
N PRO A 319 19.52 11.72 -12.85
CA PRO A 319 20.16 12.32 -11.70
C PRO A 319 20.04 11.42 -10.45
N ARG A 320 21.17 11.23 -9.76
CA ARG A 320 21.32 10.37 -8.57
C ARG A 320 20.38 10.70 -7.40
N TRP A 321 19.62 11.79 -7.46
CA TRP A 321 18.60 12.13 -6.44
C TRP A 321 17.43 11.14 -6.40
N LEU A 322 17.29 10.26 -7.40
CA LEU A 322 16.33 9.15 -7.38
C LEU A 322 16.69 8.06 -6.36
N LEU A 323 17.97 7.93 -5.98
CA LEU A 323 18.44 6.91 -5.04
C LEU A 323 17.79 7.00 -3.66
N PRO A 324 17.68 8.19 -3.02
CA PRO A 324 16.96 8.31 -1.75
C PRO A 324 15.46 7.99 -1.86
N VAL A 325 14.86 8.14 -3.05
CA VAL A 325 13.42 7.91 -3.27
C VAL A 325 13.07 6.43 -3.40
N LEU A 326 14.04 5.60 -3.81
CA LEU A 326 13.89 4.16 -3.78
C LEU A 326 13.96 3.69 -2.32
N PRO A 327 12.94 3.00 -1.79
CA PRO A 327 13.01 2.41 -0.46
C PRO A 327 13.97 1.22 -0.50
N LEU A 328 15.27 1.49 -0.62
CA LEU A 328 16.33 0.49 -0.60
C LEU A 328 16.56 -0.06 0.81
N ALA A 329 16.01 0.59 1.84
CA ALA A 329 16.23 0.21 3.25
C ALA A 329 15.46 -1.05 3.71
N TYR A 330 14.87 -1.80 2.77
CA TYR A 330 14.39 -3.18 3.01
C TYR A 330 15.35 -4.24 2.42
N LEU A 331 16.38 -3.82 1.68
CA LEU A 331 17.54 -4.63 1.30
C LEU A 331 18.68 -4.41 2.30
#